data_AF-A0A4Q2UBP8-F1
#
_entry.id   AF-A0A4Q2UBP8-F1
#
_cell.length_a   1.000
_cell.length_b   1.000
_cell.length_c   1.000
_cell.angle_alpha   90.00
_cell.angle_beta   90.00
_cell.angle_gamma   90.00
#
_symmetry.space_group_name_H-M   'P 1'
#
loop_
_entity.id
_entity.type
_entity.pdbx_description
1 polymer ?
#
loop_
_entity_poly.entity_id
_entity_poly.type
_entity_poly.pdbx_seq_one_letter_code
_entity_poly.pdbx_strand_id
1 'polypeptide(L)'
;MAQIPKPPTSEARRADADAQAASAARNAARTTAEASRGLADQLLRSGADARFDALSNPALHLTPADRRRLLSSLTGHEPARRIVPGGTASRWALIRSRLPYRVGAQAFAGAVVLTAVVGLLVARSHTPIGLVVSDSPQDLLVPFTLEDGRIAFDRLDAGRPYALVSQSDGGMVLRRWVAGVGYAEAHILTGYMHPKP
;
A
#
# COMPACT_ATOMS: atom_id res chain seq x y z
N MET A 1 -44.66 -53.37 -12.48
CA MET A 1 -43.33 -53.42 -11.86
C MET A 1 -42.84 -51.99 -11.69
N ALA A 2 -42.67 -51.50 -10.46
CA ALA A 2 -42.18 -50.15 -10.21
C ALA A 2 -40.64 -50.15 -10.19
N GLN A 3 -40.00 -49.32 -11.02
CA GLN A 3 -38.56 -49.13 -11.01
C GLN A 3 -38.12 -48.46 -9.70
N ILE A 4 -37.15 -49.06 -9.01
CA ILE A 4 -36.53 -48.49 -7.82
C ILE A 4 -35.62 -47.33 -8.29
N PRO A 5 -35.78 -46.10 -7.75
CA PRO A 5 -34.98 -44.96 -8.18
C PRO A 5 -33.50 -45.16 -7.86
N LYS A 6 -32.65 -44.89 -8.87
CA LYS A 6 -31.19 -44.99 -8.76
C LYS A 6 -30.68 -43.98 -7.72
N PRO A 7 -29.78 -44.38 -6.78
CA PRO A 7 -29.28 -43.48 -5.75
C PRO A 7 -28.47 -42.32 -6.37
N PRO A 8 -28.52 -41.12 -5.77
CA PRO A 8 -27.84 -39.94 -6.29
C PRO A 8 -26.32 -40.11 -6.31
N THR A 9 -25.69 -39.59 -7.37
CA THR A 9 -24.24 -39.59 -7.56
C THR A 9 -23.56 -38.71 -6.50
N SER A 10 -22.28 -38.93 -6.22
CA SER A 10 -21.51 -38.11 -5.28
C SER A 10 -21.44 -36.63 -5.69
N GLU A 11 -21.51 -36.35 -6.98
CA GLU A 11 -21.54 -35.01 -7.55
C GLU A 11 -22.87 -34.31 -7.28
N ALA A 12 -24.00 -35.00 -7.48
CA ALA A 12 -25.33 -34.49 -7.12
C ALA A 12 -25.41 -34.13 -5.63
N ARG A 13 -24.88 -34.98 -4.75
CA ARG A 13 -24.84 -34.70 -3.30
C ARG A 13 -24.00 -33.47 -2.92
N ARG A 14 -22.91 -33.17 -3.64
CA ARG A 14 -22.12 -31.95 -3.42
C ARG A 14 -22.86 -30.72 -3.90
N ALA A 15 -23.44 -30.77 -5.10
CA ALA A 15 -24.24 -29.68 -5.65
C ALA A 15 -25.44 -29.33 -4.73
N ASP A 16 -26.11 -30.34 -4.18
CA ASP A 16 -27.21 -30.16 -3.23
C ASP A 16 -26.72 -29.52 -1.91
N ALA A 17 -25.56 -29.95 -1.41
CA ALA A 17 -24.97 -29.39 -0.20
C ALA A 17 -24.56 -27.91 -0.39
N ASP A 18 -23.97 -27.57 -1.54
CA ASP A 18 -23.57 -26.20 -1.88
C ASP A 18 -24.80 -25.29 -2.04
N ALA A 19 -25.87 -25.80 -2.69
CA ALA A 19 -27.13 -25.08 -2.83
C ALA A 19 -27.78 -24.83 -1.46
N GLN A 20 -27.78 -25.82 -0.57
CA GLN A 20 -28.27 -25.68 0.80
C GLN A 20 -27.45 -24.66 1.59
N ALA A 21 -26.12 -24.73 1.54
CA ALA A 21 -25.23 -23.76 2.20
C ALA A 21 -25.46 -22.33 1.69
N ALA A 22 -25.60 -22.15 0.37
CA ALA A 22 -25.88 -20.85 -0.22
C ALA A 22 -27.28 -20.31 0.15
N SER A 23 -28.27 -21.19 0.32
CA SER A 23 -29.61 -20.79 0.80
C SER A 23 -29.59 -20.41 2.29
N ALA A 24 -28.87 -21.16 3.12
CA ALA A 24 -28.71 -20.89 4.54
C ALA A 24 -27.98 -19.56 4.78
N ALA A 25 -26.91 -19.29 4.02
CA ALA A 25 -26.18 -18.02 4.07
C ALA A 25 -27.08 -16.82 3.69
N ARG A 26 -27.91 -16.97 2.64
CA ARG A 26 -28.87 -15.94 2.23
C ARG A 26 -29.94 -15.69 3.30
N ASN A 27 -30.44 -16.75 3.93
CA ASN A 27 -31.41 -16.62 5.01
C ASN A 27 -30.81 -15.93 6.24
N ALA A 28 -29.58 -16.29 6.63
CA ALA A 28 -28.86 -15.63 7.72
C ALA A 28 -28.56 -14.14 7.44
N ALA A 29 -28.20 -13.80 6.20
CA ALA A 29 -28.02 -12.42 5.79
C ALA A 29 -29.34 -11.63 5.84
N ARG A 30 -30.46 -12.25 5.50
CA ARG A 30 -31.78 -11.63 5.57
C ARG A 30 -32.23 -11.39 7.00
N THR A 31 -32.08 -12.37 7.89
CA THR A 31 -32.48 -12.21 9.30
C THR A 31 -31.65 -11.15 10.01
N THR A 32 -30.34 -11.06 9.72
CA THR A 32 -29.48 -10.01 10.26
C THR A 32 -29.86 -8.62 9.72
N ALA A 33 -30.21 -8.49 8.45
CA ALA A 33 -30.70 -7.24 7.88
C ALA A 33 -32.04 -6.81 8.49
N GLU A 34 -32.98 -7.74 8.70
CA GLU A 34 -34.28 -7.46 9.32
C GLU A 34 -34.11 -7.04 10.79
N ALA A 35 -33.25 -7.72 11.55
CA ALA A 35 -32.93 -7.36 12.93
C ALA A 35 -32.28 -5.96 13.03
N SER A 36 -31.31 -5.68 12.16
CA SER A 36 -30.66 -4.36 12.06
C SER A 36 -31.67 -3.25 11.77
N ARG A 37 -32.58 -3.50 10.83
CA ARG A 37 -33.62 -2.54 10.45
C ARG A 37 -34.57 -2.25 11.61
N GLY A 38 -35.02 -3.30 12.31
CA GLY A 38 -35.88 -3.15 13.49
C GLY A 38 -35.23 -2.32 14.60
N LEU A 39 -33.95 -2.57 14.88
CA LEU A 39 -33.16 -1.78 15.83
C LEU A 39 -32.99 -0.32 15.37
N ALA A 40 -32.69 -0.10 14.08
CA ALA A 40 -32.54 1.24 13.53
C ALA A 40 -33.86 2.03 13.61
N ASP A 41 -35.00 1.42 13.29
CA ASP A 41 -36.32 2.05 13.39
C ASP A 41 -36.74 2.30 14.85
N GLN A 42 -36.29 1.47 15.81
CA GLN A 42 -36.45 1.76 17.24
C GLN A 42 -35.61 2.97 17.67
N LEU A 43 -34.35 3.05 17.24
CA LEU A 43 -33.45 4.15 17.55
C LEU A 43 -33.89 5.47 16.90
N LEU A 44 -34.42 5.44 15.68
CA LEU A 44 -34.98 6.62 15.01
C LEU A 44 -36.19 7.19 15.75
N ARG A 45 -36.95 6.36 16.47
CA ARG A 45 -38.05 6.78 17.34
C ARG A 45 -37.57 7.27 18.71
N SER A 46 -36.31 7.03 19.07
CA SER A 46 -35.70 7.47 20.32
C SER A 46 -35.05 8.86 20.19
N GLY A 47 -34.74 9.48 21.34
CA GLY A 47 -34.07 10.78 21.39
C GLY A 47 -32.70 10.81 20.71
N ALA A 48 -32.16 12.00 20.46
CA ALA A 48 -30.84 12.16 19.84
C ALA A 48 -29.71 11.51 20.66
N ASP A 49 -29.77 11.60 21.99
CA ASP A 49 -28.76 11.04 22.89
C ASP A 49 -28.68 9.50 22.80
N ALA A 50 -29.83 8.82 22.81
CA ALA A 50 -29.90 7.37 22.66
C ALA A 50 -29.34 6.90 21.31
N ARG A 51 -29.52 7.69 20.25
CA ARG A 51 -28.92 7.43 18.93
C ARG A 51 -27.39 7.61 18.93
N PHE A 52 -26.87 8.63 19.61
CA PHE A 52 -25.41 8.83 19.77
C PHE A 52 -24.76 7.71 20.59
N ASP A 53 -25.39 7.31 21.68
CA ASP A 53 -24.92 6.20 22.52
C ASP A 53 -24.90 4.88 21.73
N ALA A 54 -25.97 4.61 20.97
CA ALA A 54 -26.06 3.43 20.12
C ALA A 54 -24.98 3.39 19.03
N LEU A 55 -24.67 4.53 18.40
CA LEU A 55 -23.60 4.62 17.39
C LEU A 55 -22.19 4.50 17.97
N SER A 56 -22.03 4.77 19.26
CA SER A 56 -20.76 4.68 20.00
C SER A 56 -20.49 3.26 20.53
N ASN A 57 -21.51 2.39 20.57
CA ASN A 57 -21.39 1.02 21.06
C ASN A 57 -20.95 0.05 19.94
N PRO A 58 -19.74 -0.54 20.00
CA PRO A 58 -19.25 -1.47 18.98
C PRO A 58 -19.95 -2.84 19.01
N ALA A 59 -20.67 -3.16 20.09
CA ALA A 59 -21.42 -4.42 20.21
C ALA A 59 -22.77 -4.38 19.47
N LEU A 60 -23.19 -3.23 18.96
CA LEU A 60 -24.44 -3.08 18.25
C LEU A 60 -24.26 -3.45 16.76
N HIS A 61 -24.82 -4.58 16.35
CA HIS A 61 -24.76 -5.07 14.98
C HIS A 61 -25.76 -4.35 14.07
N LEU A 62 -25.36 -3.18 13.57
CA LEU A 62 -26.08 -2.43 12.53
C LEU A 62 -25.44 -2.65 11.16
N THR A 63 -26.26 -2.82 10.12
CA THR A 63 -25.78 -2.82 8.75
C THR A 63 -25.23 -1.44 8.36
N PRO A 64 -24.30 -1.36 7.39
CA PRO A 64 -23.76 -0.08 6.93
C PRO A 64 -24.83 0.89 6.41
N ALA A 65 -25.91 0.39 5.81
CA ALA A 65 -27.00 1.22 5.28
C ALA A 65 -27.81 1.86 6.41
N ASP A 66 -28.19 1.06 7.43
CA ASP A 66 -28.95 1.56 8.57
C ASP A 66 -28.14 2.54 9.42
N ARG A 67 -26.82 2.31 9.55
CA ARG A 67 -25.92 3.23 10.23
C ARG A 67 -25.87 4.60 9.56
N ARG A 68 -25.81 4.66 8.22
CA ARG A 68 -25.86 5.93 7.47
C ARG A 68 -27.18 6.65 7.68
N ARG A 69 -28.29 5.92 7.68
CA ARG A 69 -29.63 6.46 7.95
C ARG A 69 -29.72 7.10 9.34
N LEU A 70 -29.18 6.43 10.37
CA LEU A 70 -29.09 6.98 11.72
C LEU A 70 -28.22 8.24 11.77
N LEU A 71 -27.05 8.23 11.12
CA LEU A 71 -26.18 9.41 11.05
C LEU A 71 -26.85 10.60 10.34
N SER A 72 -27.55 10.37 9.24
CA SER A 72 -28.30 11.45 8.57
C SER A 72 -29.37 12.06 9.47
N SER A 73 -30.02 11.25 10.32
CA SER A 73 -31.04 11.72 11.27
C SER A 73 -30.48 12.57 12.43
N LEU A 74 -29.16 12.54 12.64
CA LEU A 74 -28.45 13.30 13.67
C LEU A 74 -27.83 14.59 13.12
N THR A 75 -27.98 14.85 11.82
CA THR A 75 -27.50 16.09 11.21
C THR A 75 -28.26 17.27 11.82
N GLY A 76 -27.54 18.27 12.34
CA GLY A 76 -28.12 19.41 13.06
C GLY A 76 -28.48 19.16 14.53
N HIS A 77 -28.32 17.93 15.02
CA HIS A 77 -28.51 17.59 16.43
C HIS A 77 -27.14 17.36 17.07
N GLU A 78 -26.39 18.45 17.29
CA GLU A 78 -25.08 18.36 17.92
C GLU A 78 -25.26 18.04 19.41
N PRO A 79 -24.63 16.98 19.94
CA PRO A 79 -24.73 16.66 21.35
C PRO A 79 -24.14 17.84 22.13
N ALA A 80 -24.83 18.29 23.18
CA ALA A 80 -24.36 19.38 24.02
C ALA A 80 -22.90 19.10 24.41
N ARG A 81 -21.98 20.01 24.06
CA ARG A 81 -20.55 19.84 24.31
C ARG A 81 -20.36 19.43 25.76
N ARG A 82 -19.91 18.20 25.98
CA ARG A 82 -19.56 17.71 27.30
C ARG A 82 -18.40 18.58 27.79
N ILE A 83 -18.71 19.58 28.62
CA ILE A 83 -17.70 20.40 29.27
C ILE A 83 -16.97 19.46 30.22
N VAL A 84 -15.80 18.99 29.81
CA VAL A 84 -14.90 18.26 30.70
C VAL A 84 -14.49 19.27 31.78
N PRO A 85 -14.86 19.07 33.06
CA PRO A 85 -14.48 20.00 34.11
C PRO A 85 -12.95 20.03 34.17
N GLY A 86 -12.37 21.19 33.89
CA GLY A 86 -10.92 21.40 33.82
C GLY A 86 -10.24 21.39 35.19
N GLY A 87 -10.60 20.46 36.08
CA GLY A 87 -10.17 20.46 37.48
C GLY A 87 -9.34 19.26 37.95
N THR A 88 -9.40 18.09 37.30
CA THR A 88 -8.74 16.87 37.85
C THR A 88 -8.04 15.96 36.84
N ALA A 89 -8.20 16.17 35.54
CA ALA A 89 -7.46 15.39 34.54
C ALA A 89 -6.10 16.05 34.27
N SER A 90 -5.02 15.48 34.83
CA SER A 90 -3.65 15.86 34.51
C SER A 90 -3.45 15.99 33.00
N ARG A 91 -2.72 17.03 32.55
CA ARG A 91 -2.37 17.25 31.13
C ARG A 91 -1.82 15.98 30.45
N TRP A 92 -1.18 15.11 31.24
CA TRP A 92 -0.71 13.79 30.81
C TRP A 92 -1.83 12.81 30.44
N ALA A 93 -2.97 12.83 31.13
CA ALA A 93 -4.14 12.00 30.81
C ALA A 93 -4.79 12.44 29.48
N LEU A 94 -4.76 13.74 29.18
CA LEU A 94 -5.20 14.31 27.90
C LEU A 94 -4.26 13.96 26.74
N ILE A 95 -2.94 13.91 26.99
CA ILE A 95 -1.96 13.47 26.00
C ILE A 95 -2.13 11.96 25.75
N ARG A 96 -2.27 11.15 26.81
CA ARG A 96 -2.48 9.70 26.74
C ARG A 96 -3.79 9.30 26.09
N SER A 97 -4.87 10.04 26.30
CA SER A 97 -6.16 9.77 25.65
C SER A 97 -6.18 10.13 24.17
N ARG A 98 -5.28 11.01 23.72
CA ARG A 98 -5.11 11.40 22.30
C ARG A 98 -4.02 10.62 21.56
N LEU A 99 -3.18 9.89 22.28
CA LEU A 99 -2.15 9.02 21.72
C LEU A 99 -2.67 7.98 20.71
N PRO A 100 -3.77 7.22 20.95
CA PRO A 100 -4.20 6.20 19.98
C PRO A 100 -4.62 6.79 18.63
N TYR A 101 -5.15 8.02 18.60
CA TYR A 101 -5.52 8.71 17.36
C TYR A 101 -4.34 9.37 16.65
N ARG A 102 -3.28 9.75 17.37
CA ARG A 102 -2.09 10.37 16.77
C ARG A 102 -1.05 9.36 16.29
N VAL A 103 -0.98 8.17 16.91
CA VAL A 103 -0.03 7.12 16.51
C VAL A 103 -0.28 6.67 15.07
N GLY A 104 -1.54 6.52 14.65
CA GLY A 104 -1.86 6.16 13.25
C GLY A 104 -1.42 7.22 12.24
N ALA A 105 -1.71 8.49 12.50
CA ALA A 105 -1.33 9.59 11.63
C ALA A 105 0.19 9.81 11.57
N GLN A 106 0.88 9.67 12.71
CA GLN A 106 2.34 9.77 12.78
C GLN A 106 3.04 8.58 12.13
N ALA A 107 2.51 7.36 12.30
CA ALA A 107 3.04 6.18 11.64
C ALA A 107 2.89 6.28 10.12
N PHE A 108 1.72 6.74 9.62
CA PHE A 108 1.51 6.96 8.19
C PHE A 108 2.43 8.06 7.64
N ALA A 109 2.52 9.21 8.32
CA ALA A 109 3.42 10.28 7.92
C ALA A 109 4.88 9.83 7.91
N GLY A 110 5.30 9.05 8.93
CA GLY A 110 6.63 8.45 9.00
C GLY A 110 6.90 7.50 7.84
N ALA A 111 5.95 6.63 7.49
CA ALA A 111 6.07 5.72 6.36
C ALA A 111 6.18 6.45 5.01
N VAL A 112 5.40 7.51 4.81
CA VAL A 112 5.47 8.34 3.59
C VAL A 112 6.82 9.03 3.48
N VAL A 113 7.29 9.65 4.56
CA VAL A 113 8.61 10.32 4.58
C VAL A 113 9.71 9.30 4.33
N LEU A 114 9.67 8.15 4.99
CA LEU A 114 10.66 7.08 4.78
C LEU A 114 10.67 6.60 3.32
N THR A 115 9.49 6.37 2.74
CA THR A 115 9.36 5.95 1.34
C THR A 115 9.89 7.02 0.39
N ALA A 116 9.61 8.30 0.65
CA ALA A 116 10.11 9.41 -0.15
C ALA A 116 11.64 9.54 -0.05
N VAL A 117 12.21 9.38 1.14
CA VAL A 117 13.67 9.42 1.35
C VAL A 117 14.34 8.24 0.66
N VAL A 118 13.81 7.02 0.79
CA VAL A 118 14.34 5.83 0.10
C VAL A 118 14.24 6.03 -1.41
N GLY A 119 13.10 6.49 -1.93
CA GLY A 119 12.92 6.79 -3.35
C GLY A 119 13.90 7.85 -3.86
N LEU A 120 14.16 8.91 -3.07
CA LEU A 120 15.14 9.94 -3.40
C LEU A 120 16.57 9.40 -3.42
N LEU A 121 16.95 8.55 -2.47
CA LEU A 121 18.27 7.91 -2.41
C LEU A 121 18.48 6.95 -3.59
N VAL A 122 17.46 6.17 -3.94
CA VAL A 122 17.48 5.30 -5.12
C VAL A 122 17.58 6.14 -6.39
N ALA A 123 16.77 7.18 -6.54
CA ALA A 123 16.87 8.09 -7.68
C ALA A 123 18.27 8.71 -7.79
N ARG A 124 18.83 9.20 -6.68
CA ARG A 124 20.18 9.79 -6.65
C ARG A 124 21.28 8.80 -7.02
N SER A 125 21.19 7.55 -6.58
CA SER A 125 22.19 6.52 -6.90
C SER A 125 22.07 6.00 -8.34
N HIS A 126 20.90 6.13 -8.97
CA HIS A 126 20.69 5.70 -10.36
C HIS A 126 20.75 6.83 -11.40
N THR A 127 20.84 8.08 -10.99
CA THR A 127 20.94 9.22 -11.92
C THR A 127 22.39 9.38 -12.40
N PRO A 128 22.66 9.35 -13.71
CA PRO A 128 24.00 9.62 -14.20
C PRO A 128 24.40 11.08 -13.97
N ILE A 129 25.64 11.29 -13.54
CA ILE A 129 26.25 12.61 -13.30
C ILE A 129 26.47 13.36 -14.62
N GLY A 130 26.71 12.63 -15.71
CA GLY A 130 26.90 13.20 -17.04
C GLY A 130 27.13 12.15 -18.11
N LEU A 131 27.41 12.62 -19.33
CA LEU A 131 27.84 11.78 -20.44
C LEU A 131 29.32 12.02 -20.71
N VAL A 132 30.08 10.94 -20.88
CA VAL A 132 31.50 10.98 -21.22
C VAL A 132 31.79 10.16 -22.46
N VAL A 133 32.84 10.52 -23.19
CA VAL A 133 33.30 9.84 -24.40
C VAL A 133 34.76 9.46 -24.21
N SER A 134 35.17 8.33 -24.79
CA SER A 134 36.57 7.91 -24.77
C SER A 134 37.47 8.86 -25.56
N ASP A 135 38.65 9.14 -25.01
CA ASP A 135 39.73 9.85 -25.72
C ASP A 135 40.46 8.95 -26.72
N SER A 136 40.28 7.63 -26.62
CA SER A 136 40.92 6.67 -27.51
C SER A 136 40.27 6.68 -28.90
N PRO A 137 41.07 6.71 -29.99
CA PRO A 137 40.55 6.52 -31.34
C PRO A 137 40.16 5.06 -31.64
N GLN A 138 40.45 4.13 -30.73
CA GLN A 138 40.19 2.70 -30.86
C GLN A 138 39.38 2.18 -29.68
N ASP A 139 38.62 1.10 -29.91
CA ASP A 139 37.87 0.42 -28.87
C ASP A 139 38.79 -0.04 -27.74
N LEU A 140 38.44 0.30 -26.49
CA LEU A 140 39.20 -0.12 -25.31
C LEU A 140 38.59 -1.40 -24.73
N LEU A 141 39.44 -2.38 -24.39
CA LEU A 141 39.00 -3.62 -23.76
C LEU A 141 38.71 -3.35 -22.27
N VAL A 142 37.44 -3.08 -21.98
CA VAL A 142 36.94 -2.79 -20.64
C VAL A 142 35.66 -3.58 -20.42
N PRO A 143 35.65 -4.55 -19.49
CA PRO A 143 34.47 -5.36 -19.23
C PRO A 143 33.41 -4.53 -18.50
N PHE A 144 32.20 -4.53 -19.06
CA PHE A 144 30.98 -4.09 -18.40
C PHE A 144 30.35 -5.28 -17.69
N THR A 145 30.37 -5.27 -16.37
CA THR A 145 29.82 -6.31 -15.52
C THR A 145 28.41 -5.96 -15.06
N LEU A 146 27.51 -6.94 -15.09
CA LEU A 146 26.20 -6.90 -14.46
C LEU A 146 26.35 -7.03 -12.93
N GLU A 147 25.28 -6.73 -12.20
CA GLU A 147 25.22 -6.89 -10.73
C GLU A 147 25.51 -8.32 -10.27
N ASP A 148 25.18 -9.32 -11.10
CA ASP A 148 25.47 -10.73 -10.86
C ASP A 148 26.91 -11.15 -11.21
N GLY A 149 27.76 -10.20 -11.62
CA GLY A 149 29.16 -10.41 -11.99
C GLY A 149 29.39 -10.91 -13.41
N ARG A 150 28.34 -11.19 -14.19
CA ARG A 150 28.50 -11.59 -15.60
C ARG A 150 28.93 -10.42 -16.46
N ILE A 151 29.81 -10.67 -17.43
CA ILE A 151 30.23 -9.66 -18.40
C ILE A 151 29.15 -9.55 -19.49
N ALA A 152 28.57 -8.37 -19.64
CA ALA A 152 27.59 -8.08 -20.70
C ALA A 152 28.23 -7.49 -21.96
N PHE A 153 29.28 -6.69 -21.80
CA PHE A 153 30.09 -6.15 -22.89
C PHE A 153 31.57 -6.24 -22.49
N ASP A 154 32.44 -6.52 -23.45
CA ASP A 154 33.89 -6.67 -23.25
C ASP A 154 34.70 -5.42 -23.63
N ARG A 155 34.02 -4.42 -24.22
CA ARG A 155 34.65 -3.26 -24.83
C ARG A 155 33.90 -1.96 -24.59
N LEU A 156 34.66 -0.90 -24.65
CA LEU A 156 34.21 0.47 -24.73
C LEU A 156 34.44 0.98 -26.16
N ASP A 157 33.35 1.10 -26.91
CA ASP A 157 33.32 1.58 -28.29
C ASP A 157 33.88 3.03 -28.39
N ALA A 158 34.84 3.26 -29.29
CA ALA A 158 35.43 4.59 -29.52
C ALA A 158 34.39 5.61 -30.01
N GLY A 159 34.47 6.86 -29.50
CA GLY A 159 33.56 7.94 -29.89
C GLY A 159 32.10 7.81 -29.40
N ARG A 160 31.75 6.72 -28.71
CA ARG A 160 30.40 6.52 -28.17
C ARG A 160 30.25 7.19 -26.80
N PRO A 161 29.13 7.87 -26.52
CA PRO A 161 28.85 8.40 -25.19
C PRO A 161 28.40 7.31 -24.22
N TYR A 162 28.91 7.38 -23.00
CA TYR A 162 28.57 6.52 -21.87
C TYR A 162 28.09 7.36 -20.69
N ALA A 163 27.17 6.78 -19.90
CA ALA A 163 26.66 7.43 -18.71
C ALA A 163 27.66 7.30 -17.55
N LEU A 164 28.13 8.44 -17.03
CA LEU A 164 29.01 8.50 -15.86
C LEU A 164 28.15 8.44 -14.59
N VAL A 165 28.38 7.46 -13.72
CA VAL A 165 27.62 7.28 -12.47
C VAL A 165 28.38 7.79 -11.26
N SER A 166 29.69 7.62 -11.25
CA SER A 166 30.56 8.09 -10.17
C SER A 166 31.92 8.45 -10.72
N GLN A 167 32.52 9.49 -10.16
CA GLN A 167 33.88 9.90 -10.43
C GLN A 167 34.58 10.15 -9.09
N SER A 168 35.72 9.50 -8.91
CA SER A 168 36.62 9.67 -7.76
C SER A 168 38.05 9.77 -8.26
N ASP A 169 38.98 10.22 -7.41
CA ASP A 169 40.38 10.41 -7.79
C ASP A 169 41.04 9.15 -8.37
N GLY A 170 40.55 7.96 -7.98
CA GLY A 170 41.07 6.66 -8.42
C GLY A 170 40.34 6.03 -9.62
N GLY A 171 39.26 6.62 -10.12
CA GLY A 171 38.54 6.04 -11.25
C GLY A 171 37.11 6.58 -11.46
N MET A 172 36.60 6.27 -12.65
CA MET A 172 35.25 6.54 -13.11
C MET A 172 34.46 5.23 -13.20
N VAL A 173 33.19 5.30 -12.84
CA VAL A 173 32.22 4.22 -13.04
C VAL A 173 31.30 4.62 -14.17
N LEU A 174 31.39 3.88 -15.28
CA LEU A 174 30.51 4.03 -16.43
C LEU A 174 29.38 3.02 -16.36
N ARG A 175 28.21 3.39 -16.89
CA ARG A 175 27.03 2.53 -16.92
C ARG A 175 26.43 2.46 -18.32
N ARG A 176 26.01 1.26 -18.71
CA ARG A 176 25.38 0.98 -20.01
C ARG A 176 24.15 0.09 -19.80
N TRP A 177 23.05 0.43 -20.48
CA TRP A 177 21.83 -0.37 -20.46
C TRP A 177 21.97 -1.62 -21.32
N VAL A 178 21.57 -2.76 -20.77
CA VAL A 178 21.44 -4.07 -21.42
C VAL A 178 19.96 -4.40 -21.49
N ALA A 179 19.41 -4.47 -22.71
CA ALA A 179 18.00 -4.75 -22.91
C ALA A 179 17.59 -6.08 -22.27
N GLY A 180 16.52 -6.06 -21.48
CA GLY A 180 15.97 -7.26 -20.83
C GLY A 180 16.74 -7.75 -19.61
N VAL A 181 17.86 -7.12 -19.23
CA VAL A 181 18.66 -7.54 -18.06
C VAL A 181 18.81 -6.42 -17.04
N GLY A 182 19.16 -5.21 -17.47
CA GLY A 182 19.42 -4.10 -16.56
C GLY A 182 20.63 -3.27 -16.95
N TYR A 183 21.27 -2.67 -15.95
CA TYR A 183 22.49 -1.88 -16.15
C TYR A 183 23.74 -2.74 -15.93
N ALA A 184 24.72 -2.57 -16.80
CA ALA A 184 26.08 -3.08 -16.62
C ALA A 184 27.04 -1.92 -16.37
N GLU A 185 28.06 -2.16 -15.55
CA GLU A 185 29.00 -1.15 -15.09
C GLU A 185 30.44 -1.48 -15.47
N ALA A 186 31.22 -0.45 -15.80
CA ALA A 186 32.63 -0.56 -16.11
C ALA A 186 33.43 0.43 -15.26
N HIS A 187 34.54 -0.05 -14.68
CA HIS A 187 35.47 0.78 -13.91
C HIS A 187 36.67 1.14 -14.79
N ILE A 188 36.95 2.43 -14.93
CA ILE A 188 38.05 2.94 -15.74
C ILE A 188 38.86 3.94 -14.93
N LEU A 189 40.18 3.97 -15.13
CA LEU A 189 41.04 4.98 -14.51
C LEU A 189 40.70 6.39 -15.00
N THR A 190 40.86 7.37 -14.13
CA THR A 190 40.72 8.79 -14.49
C THR A 190 41.71 9.17 -15.59
N GLY A 191 41.26 9.94 -16.59
CA GLY A 191 42.12 10.47 -17.68
C GLY A 191 41.99 9.81 -19.06
N TYR A 192 41.09 8.83 -19.24
CA TYR A 192 40.81 8.20 -20.56
C TYR A 192 39.50 8.69 -21.21
N MET A 193 38.85 9.68 -20.60
CA MET A 193 37.52 10.13 -20.96
C MET A 193 37.42 11.65 -20.86
N HIS A 194 36.68 12.27 -21.79
CA HIS A 194 36.29 13.67 -21.72
C HIS A 194 34.76 13.82 -21.59
N PRO A 195 34.26 14.91 -20.96
CA PRO A 195 32.84 15.23 -20.95
C PRO A 195 32.34 15.43 -22.38
N LYS A 196 31.17 14.87 -22.70
CA LYS A 196 30.48 15.19 -23.94
C LYS A 196 29.85 16.58 -23.82
N PRO A 197 30.09 17.52 -24.77
CA PRO A 197 29.43 18.81 -24.80
C PRO A 197 27.92 18.70 -25.08
#